data_AF-A0A6G1K0X1-F1
#
_entry.id   AF-A0A6G1K0X1-F1
#
_cell.length_a   1.000
_cell.length_b   1.000
_cell.length_c   1.000
_cell.angle_alpha   90.00
_cell.angle_beta   90.00
_cell.angle_gamma   90.00
#
_symmetry.space_group_name_H-M   'P 1'
#
loop_
_entity.id
_entity.type
_entity.pdbx_description
1 polymer ?
#
loop_
_entity_poly.entity_id
_entity_poly.type
_entity_poly.pdbx_seq_one_letter_code
_entity_poly.pdbx_strand_id
1 'polypeptide(L)'
;MASNLEASFDQRGFGGTSPSFPNPAQTPDDIPESNLSDSTTPFSDLTIPDTIVFISQPSGQSCAVMGGIHAARMKVLGAQSVIVDGRVRDLASLGELGLPVWARGTSVVGAGAETKFHAKGVQLKIGDVLVEQGDVVMVDPAENGVVVVPRARLDDVLGLLPGLVSADEMVLRDVERGGSVKDAFDNDVWDTFSHPSPDAEASGQGGQASTKTPASGTDEESSSEKDVNKSDAKGDDGGEQGHKPSGGDDEEEEEEEEEETVDPKDQLEEECKSSKGCAPAKHHFDECTERVTGQIESDGKAKEDCVEEFFHLAHCATNCAAPKLFAQLK
;
A
#
# COMPACT_ATOMS: atom_id res chain seq x y z
N MET A 1 5.72 20.86 45.16
CA MET A 1 6.75 21.16 44.14
C MET A 1 6.90 19.93 43.29
N ALA A 2 7.08 20.08 41.98
CA ALA A 2 7.28 18.96 41.07
C ALA A 2 8.76 18.63 40.91
N SER A 3 9.06 17.38 40.57
CA SER A 3 10.35 16.92 40.07
C SER A 3 10.11 15.66 39.25
N ASN A 4 9.78 15.83 37.97
CA ASN A 4 9.67 14.73 37.03
C ASN A 4 11.08 14.15 36.77
N LEU A 5 11.17 12.84 36.56
CA LEU A 5 12.40 12.19 36.14
C LEU A 5 12.36 12.04 34.61
N GLU A 6 13.19 12.79 33.89
CA GLU A 6 13.26 12.69 32.42
C GLU A 6 13.97 11.39 32.01
N ALA A 7 13.24 10.52 31.30
CA ALA A 7 13.82 9.38 30.59
C ALA A 7 14.41 9.87 29.26
N SER A 8 15.66 10.34 29.27
CA SER A 8 16.37 10.68 28.04
C SER A 8 16.65 9.43 27.21
N PHE A 9 16.04 9.35 26.02
CA PHE A 9 16.31 8.30 25.04
C PHE A 9 17.44 8.74 24.10
N ASP A 10 18.56 8.03 24.13
CA ASP A 10 19.76 8.40 23.36
C ASP A 10 19.61 8.00 21.88
N GLN A 11 19.49 8.99 20.99
CA GLN A 11 19.33 8.78 19.55
C GLN A 11 20.63 8.35 18.83
N ARG A 12 21.75 8.11 19.53
CA ARG A 12 23.03 7.69 18.93
C ARG A 12 23.02 6.20 18.52
N GLY A 13 22.15 5.85 17.57
CA GLY A 13 22.01 4.51 16.99
C GLY A 13 22.12 4.44 15.47
N PHE A 14 21.85 5.53 14.73
CA PHE A 14 22.03 5.61 13.27
C PHE A 14 22.71 6.92 12.88
N GLY A 15 23.54 6.88 11.83
CA GLY A 15 24.21 8.05 11.28
C GLY A 15 23.20 9.07 10.73
N GLY A 16 23.48 10.36 10.91
CA GLY A 16 22.54 11.44 10.57
C GLY A 16 22.09 11.37 9.10
N THR A 17 20.77 11.25 8.90
CA THR A 17 20.16 11.18 7.58
C THR A 17 20.41 12.46 6.78
N SER A 18 20.71 12.31 5.49
CA SER A 18 20.77 13.45 4.56
C SER A 18 19.47 14.26 4.60
N PRO A 19 19.50 15.60 4.42
CA PRO A 19 18.29 16.41 4.20
C PRO A 19 17.47 16.00 2.96
N SER A 20 17.94 15.02 2.18
CA SER A 20 17.17 14.34 1.12
C SER A 20 16.08 13.39 1.65
N PHE A 21 16.16 12.93 2.91
CA PHE A 21 15.11 12.12 3.53
C PHE A 21 14.20 13.00 4.39
N PRO A 22 12.88 12.75 4.40
CA PRO A 22 11.97 13.42 5.33
C PRO A 22 12.40 13.13 6.77
N ASN A 23 12.38 14.17 7.61
CA ASN A 23 12.66 14.06 9.04
C ASN A 23 11.66 13.07 9.69
N PRO A 24 12.01 12.34 10.77
CA PRO A 24 11.08 11.43 11.43
C PRO A 24 9.77 12.15 11.74
N ALA A 25 8.66 11.62 11.22
CA ALA A 25 7.35 12.21 11.42
C ALA A 25 7.07 12.29 12.93
N GLN A 26 6.76 13.49 13.43
CA GLN A 26 6.40 13.64 14.83
C GLN A 26 5.13 12.83 15.10
N THR A 27 5.17 11.97 16.12
CA THR A 27 4.01 11.22 16.61
C THR A 27 2.86 12.19 16.85
N PRO A 28 1.71 12.07 16.14
CA PRO A 28 0.59 12.97 16.37
C PRO A 28 0.05 12.84 17.80
N ASP A 29 -0.32 13.97 18.42
CA ASP A 29 -0.84 13.99 19.79
C ASP A 29 -2.12 13.15 19.98
N ASP A 30 -2.89 12.95 18.89
CA ASP A 30 -4.18 12.27 18.89
C ASP A 30 -4.11 10.73 18.68
N ILE A 31 -2.92 10.10 18.64
CA ILE A 31 -2.86 8.64 18.45
C ILE A 31 -3.25 7.87 19.74
N PRO A 32 -3.93 6.72 19.63
CA PRO A 32 -4.23 5.88 20.79
C PRO A 32 -2.95 5.28 21.40
N GLU A 33 -3.02 4.84 22.66
CA GLU A 33 -1.95 4.04 23.27
C GLU A 33 -1.73 2.73 22.51
N SER A 34 -0.48 2.26 22.45
CA SER A 34 -0.15 1.00 21.76
C SER A 34 -0.72 -0.19 22.53
N ASN A 35 -1.51 -1.02 21.85
CA ASN A 35 -2.13 -2.23 22.42
C ASN A 35 -1.53 -3.54 21.87
N LEU A 36 -0.30 -3.49 21.37
CA LEU A 36 0.41 -4.63 20.80
C LEU A 36 1.16 -5.40 21.90
N SER A 37 0.83 -6.68 22.07
CA SER A 37 1.54 -7.60 22.99
C SER A 37 2.92 -8.02 22.47
N ASP A 38 3.11 -7.94 21.17
CA ASP A 38 4.38 -8.08 20.46
C ASP A 38 4.39 -7.03 19.33
N SER A 39 5.54 -6.36 19.15
CA SER A 39 5.74 -5.33 18.13
C SER A 39 6.55 -5.82 16.92
N THR A 40 6.93 -7.10 16.90
CA THR A 40 7.69 -7.72 15.79
C THR A 40 6.79 -8.42 14.76
N THR A 41 5.66 -9.00 15.20
CA THR A 41 4.65 -9.61 14.32
C THR A 41 4.11 -8.59 13.30
N PRO A 42 4.23 -8.86 11.99
CA PRO A 42 3.66 -7.98 10.96
C PRO A 42 2.13 -7.90 11.07
N PHE A 43 1.57 -6.69 10.88
CA PHE A 43 0.12 -6.47 10.99
C PHE A 43 -0.71 -7.33 10.03
N SER A 44 -0.14 -7.71 8.87
CA SER A 44 -0.76 -8.61 7.91
C SER A 44 -1.02 -10.02 8.45
N ASP A 45 -0.23 -10.50 9.42
CA ASP A 45 -0.43 -11.81 10.06
C ASP A 45 -1.55 -11.83 11.09
N LEU A 46 -2.04 -10.65 11.49
CA LEU A 46 -3.14 -10.46 12.44
C LEU A 46 -4.50 -10.28 11.75
N THR A 47 -4.56 -10.57 10.44
CA THR A 47 -5.77 -10.51 9.62
C THR A 47 -6.80 -11.54 10.09
N ILE A 48 -8.05 -11.10 10.24
CA ILE A 48 -9.18 -11.97 10.58
C ILE A 48 -9.86 -12.41 9.26
N PRO A 49 -10.07 -13.72 9.02
CA PRO A 49 -10.80 -14.18 7.84
C PRO A 49 -12.21 -13.58 7.72
N ASP A 50 -12.68 -13.42 6.49
CA ASP A 50 -14.00 -12.88 6.15
C ASP A 50 -14.23 -11.44 6.65
N THR A 51 -13.17 -10.65 6.79
CA THR A 51 -13.23 -9.22 7.13
C THR A 51 -12.68 -8.30 6.04
N ILE A 52 -13.08 -7.03 6.10
CA ILE A 52 -12.48 -5.94 5.31
C ILE A 52 -11.46 -5.25 6.23
N VAL A 53 -10.21 -5.20 5.79
CA VAL A 53 -9.09 -4.67 6.60
C VAL A 53 -8.99 -3.16 6.40
N PHE A 54 -9.03 -2.39 7.48
CA PHE A 54 -8.79 -0.95 7.44
C PHE A 54 -7.40 -0.61 8.02
N ILE A 55 -6.68 0.29 7.33
CA ILE A 55 -5.38 0.82 7.74
C ILE A 55 -5.46 2.34 7.66
N SER A 56 -5.23 3.06 8.77
CA SER A 56 -5.05 4.51 8.76
C SER A 56 -3.57 4.86 8.93
N GLN A 57 -3.09 5.80 8.13
CA GLN A 57 -1.72 6.28 8.14
C GLN A 57 -1.65 7.67 8.81
N PRO A 58 -0.72 7.91 9.74
CA PRO A 58 -0.50 9.24 10.31
C PRO A 58 -0.31 10.32 9.23
N SER A 59 -0.90 11.49 9.46
CA SER A 59 -0.87 12.59 8.50
C SER A 59 0.55 13.14 8.29
N GLY A 60 0.79 13.72 7.11
CA GLY A 60 2.10 14.25 6.71
C GLY A 60 3.10 13.22 6.17
N GLN A 61 2.78 11.92 6.22
CA GLN A 61 3.67 10.85 5.73
C GLN A 61 3.70 10.71 4.20
N SER A 62 4.87 10.33 3.69
CA SER A 62 5.19 10.11 2.27
C SER A 62 5.49 8.64 1.93
N CYS A 63 5.79 7.80 2.94
CA CYS A 63 5.93 6.35 2.78
C CYS A 63 4.59 5.65 2.45
N ALA A 64 4.67 4.43 1.90
CA ALA A 64 3.55 3.50 1.78
C ALA A 64 3.49 2.56 2.99
N VAL A 65 2.32 2.49 3.65
CA VAL A 65 2.07 1.59 4.80
C VAL A 65 1.88 0.13 4.38
N MET A 66 1.54 -0.12 3.12
CA MET A 66 1.18 -1.45 2.62
C MET A 66 1.66 -1.65 1.18
N GLY A 67 1.99 -2.90 0.83
CA GLY A 67 2.49 -3.33 -0.48
C GLY A 67 2.20 -4.81 -0.73
N GLY A 68 2.70 -5.35 -1.84
CA GLY A 68 2.30 -6.65 -2.40
C GLY A 68 2.42 -7.81 -1.41
N ILE A 69 3.50 -7.87 -0.63
CA ILE A 69 3.73 -8.92 0.38
C ILE A 69 2.64 -8.90 1.47
N HIS A 70 2.31 -7.73 2.01
CA HIS A 70 1.28 -7.59 3.04
C HIS A 70 -0.12 -7.91 2.48
N ALA A 71 -0.44 -7.43 1.27
CA ALA A 71 -1.71 -7.73 0.62
C ALA A 71 -1.85 -9.23 0.31
N ALA A 72 -0.80 -9.87 -0.21
CA ALA A 72 -0.78 -11.30 -0.50
C ALA A 72 -1.03 -12.13 0.77
N ARG A 73 -0.40 -11.75 1.89
CA ARG A 73 -0.64 -12.38 3.20
C ARG A 73 -2.08 -12.17 3.69
N MET A 74 -2.65 -10.99 3.51
CA MET A 74 -4.07 -10.71 3.82
C MET A 74 -5.01 -11.57 2.98
N LYS A 75 -4.75 -11.75 1.68
CA LYS A 75 -5.52 -12.66 0.81
C LYS A 75 -5.44 -14.11 1.28
N VAL A 76 -4.23 -14.60 1.62
CA VAL A 76 -4.02 -15.96 2.13
C VAL A 76 -4.78 -16.20 3.46
N LEU A 77 -4.95 -15.16 4.27
CA LEU A 77 -5.75 -15.20 5.50
C LEU A 77 -7.24 -14.86 5.31
N GLY A 78 -7.72 -14.74 4.07
CA GLY A 78 -9.15 -14.57 3.78
C GLY A 78 -9.71 -13.16 3.99
N ALA A 79 -8.90 -12.11 3.87
CA ALA A 79 -9.43 -10.74 3.76
C ALA A 79 -10.28 -10.60 2.48
N GLN A 80 -11.39 -9.87 2.59
CA GLN A 80 -12.35 -9.64 1.49
C GLN A 80 -12.05 -8.34 0.71
N SER A 81 -11.43 -7.35 1.36
CA SER A 81 -10.93 -6.09 0.77
C SER A 81 -9.95 -5.42 1.75
N VAL A 82 -9.10 -4.50 1.27
CA VAL A 82 -8.23 -3.67 2.12
C VAL A 82 -8.40 -2.18 1.78
N ILE A 83 -8.78 -1.39 2.78
CA ILE A 83 -9.00 0.06 2.68
C ILE A 83 -7.88 0.80 3.42
N VAL A 84 -7.10 1.59 2.68
CA VAL A 84 -5.93 2.32 3.18
C VAL A 84 -6.19 3.82 3.17
N ASP A 85 -6.48 4.36 4.34
CA ASP A 85 -6.49 5.79 4.64
C ASP A 85 -5.04 6.31 4.71
N GLY A 86 -4.37 6.27 3.55
CA GLY A 86 -2.92 6.40 3.42
C GLY A 86 -2.43 5.98 2.03
N ARG A 87 -1.16 5.57 1.93
CA ARG A 87 -0.47 5.23 0.67
C ARG A 87 -0.13 3.74 0.55
N VAL A 88 -0.18 3.23 -0.68
CA VAL A 88 0.25 1.86 -1.04
C VAL A 88 1.40 1.85 -2.07
N ARG A 89 2.10 0.71 -2.17
CA ARG A 89 3.13 0.43 -3.18
C ARG A 89 2.85 -0.89 -3.93
N ASP A 90 3.70 -1.23 -4.89
CA ASP A 90 3.68 -2.51 -5.65
C ASP A 90 2.40 -2.73 -6.49
N LEU A 91 1.93 -1.67 -7.15
CA LEU A 91 0.61 -1.60 -7.81
C LEU A 91 0.29 -2.74 -8.79
N ALA A 92 1.29 -3.23 -9.55
CA ALA A 92 1.10 -4.36 -10.47
C ALA A 92 0.69 -5.62 -9.70
N SER A 93 1.48 -5.98 -8.67
CA SER A 93 1.20 -7.12 -7.79
C SER A 93 -0.13 -6.95 -7.05
N LEU A 94 -0.52 -5.72 -6.67
CA LEU A 94 -1.84 -5.48 -6.07
C LEU A 94 -3.00 -5.71 -7.06
N GLY A 95 -2.86 -5.28 -8.31
CA GLY A 95 -3.87 -5.47 -9.35
C GLY A 95 -4.03 -6.94 -9.76
N GLU A 96 -2.92 -7.69 -9.86
CA GLU A 96 -2.90 -9.12 -10.17
C GLU A 96 -3.40 -9.99 -9.01
N LEU A 97 -3.34 -9.49 -7.77
CA LEU A 97 -3.69 -10.27 -6.58
C LEU A 97 -5.16 -10.70 -6.53
N GLY A 98 -6.08 -9.95 -7.15
CA GLY A 98 -7.52 -10.23 -7.07
C GLY A 98 -8.10 -10.08 -5.66
N LEU A 99 -7.44 -9.30 -4.80
CA LEU A 99 -7.94 -8.76 -3.55
C LEU A 99 -8.19 -7.26 -3.78
N PRO A 100 -9.41 -6.72 -3.63
CA PRO A 100 -9.65 -5.29 -3.79
C PRO A 100 -8.80 -4.47 -2.80
N VAL A 101 -8.00 -3.53 -3.30
CA VAL A 101 -7.16 -2.64 -2.50
C VAL A 101 -7.43 -1.20 -2.88
N TRP A 102 -7.72 -0.38 -1.86
CA TRP A 102 -8.14 1.01 -2.00
C TRP A 102 -7.18 1.89 -1.21
N ALA A 103 -6.78 3.04 -1.76
CA ALA A 103 -5.81 3.94 -1.12
C ALA A 103 -6.08 5.42 -1.45
N ARG A 104 -5.66 6.33 -0.57
CA ARG A 104 -5.64 7.78 -0.87
C ARG A 104 -4.56 8.18 -1.88
N GLY A 105 -3.59 7.30 -2.13
CA GLY A 105 -2.51 7.54 -3.08
C GLY A 105 -1.45 6.46 -3.00
N THR A 106 -0.29 6.76 -3.59
CA THR A 106 0.79 5.79 -3.76
C THR A 106 2.13 6.32 -3.25
N SER A 107 3.10 5.42 -3.09
CA SER A 107 4.52 5.73 -2.89
C SER A 107 5.37 4.54 -3.35
N VAL A 108 6.69 4.76 -3.48
CA VAL A 108 7.69 3.68 -3.62
C VAL A 108 8.51 3.49 -2.34
N VAL A 109 8.42 4.42 -1.39
CA VAL A 109 9.15 4.37 -0.12
C VAL A 109 8.39 3.46 0.86
N GLY A 110 9.05 2.45 1.42
CA GLY A 110 8.43 1.53 2.39
C GLY A 110 8.20 2.18 3.77
N ALA A 111 7.19 1.68 4.49
CA ALA A 111 6.74 2.18 5.80
C ALA A 111 7.88 2.52 6.78
N GLY A 112 8.88 1.64 6.92
CA GLY A 112 9.96 1.76 7.89
C GLY A 112 10.86 2.99 7.76
N ALA A 113 10.70 3.82 6.73
CA ALA A 113 11.35 5.13 6.63
C ALA A 113 10.72 6.18 7.58
N GLU A 114 9.43 6.06 7.91
CA GLU A 114 8.66 7.11 8.63
C GLU A 114 7.67 6.57 9.67
N THR A 115 7.28 5.29 9.59
CA THR A 115 6.13 4.76 10.33
C THR A 115 6.27 3.28 10.68
N LYS A 116 5.48 2.83 11.67
CA LYS A 116 5.41 1.43 12.10
C LYS A 116 4.00 1.07 12.53
N PHE A 117 3.72 -0.24 12.61
CA PHE A 117 2.51 -0.73 13.25
C PHE A 117 2.49 -0.37 14.74
N HIS A 118 1.33 0.09 15.23
CA HIS A 118 1.23 0.73 16.55
C HIS A 118 0.04 0.24 17.39
N ALA A 119 -1.13 0.03 16.80
CA ALA A 119 -2.32 -0.48 17.49
C ALA A 119 -3.26 -1.22 16.53
N LYS A 120 -4.16 -2.05 17.06
CA LYS A 120 -5.16 -2.83 16.30
C LYS A 120 -6.50 -2.91 17.03
N GLY A 121 -7.61 -3.03 16.30
CA GLY A 121 -8.95 -3.08 16.91
C GLY A 121 -9.32 -1.80 17.67
N VAL A 122 -8.78 -0.66 17.23
CA VAL A 122 -9.09 0.68 17.73
C VAL A 122 -10.04 1.38 16.75
N GLN A 123 -10.82 2.35 17.23
CA GLN A 123 -11.62 3.21 16.36
C GLN A 123 -10.69 3.99 15.42
N LEU A 124 -11.03 4.05 14.13
CA LEU A 124 -10.32 4.85 13.13
C LEU A 124 -11.20 6.04 12.70
N LYS A 125 -10.58 7.19 12.43
CA LYS A 125 -11.24 8.36 11.83
C LYS A 125 -10.72 8.58 10.41
N ILE A 126 -11.55 8.35 9.41
CA ILE A 126 -11.21 8.39 7.99
C ILE A 126 -11.99 9.54 7.34
N GLY A 127 -11.34 10.70 7.19
CA GLY A 127 -12.05 11.94 6.91
C GLY A 127 -12.97 12.29 8.09
N ASP A 128 -14.28 12.40 7.87
CA ASP A 128 -15.28 12.59 8.93
C ASP A 128 -16.01 11.32 9.35
N VAL A 129 -15.69 10.16 8.75
CA VAL A 129 -16.27 8.86 9.11
C VAL A 129 -15.48 8.25 10.27
N LEU A 130 -16.19 7.78 11.31
CA LEU A 130 -15.64 6.90 12.34
C LEU A 130 -15.92 5.44 11.95
N VAL A 131 -14.94 4.57 12.17
CA VAL A 131 -15.02 3.13 11.86
C VAL A 131 -14.58 2.33 13.08
N GLU A 132 -15.43 1.42 13.56
CA GLU A 132 -15.15 0.53 14.68
C GLU A 132 -15.08 -0.95 14.27
N GLN A 133 -14.40 -1.76 15.08
CA GLN A 133 -14.27 -3.19 14.81
C GLN A 133 -15.62 -3.90 15.02
N GLY A 134 -16.24 -4.35 13.92
CA GLY A 134 -17.53 -5.04 13.93
C GLY A 134 -18.69 -4.22 13.35
N ASP A 135 -18.42 -3.03 12.81
CA ASP A 135 -19.29 -2.34 11.87
C ASP A 135 -19.46 -3.14 10.57
N VAL A 136 -20.54 -2.87 9.84
CA VAL A 136 -20.80 -3.48 8.53
C VAL A 136 -20.24 -2.56 7.45
N VAL A 137 -19.44 -3.11 6.53
CA VAL A 137 -18.80 -2.33 5.47
C VAL A 137 -19.20 -2.89 4.12
N MET A 138 -19.76 -2.03 3.28
CA MET A 138 -20.03 -2.31 1.87
C MET A 138 -18.93 -1.65 1.02
N VAL A 139 -18.38 -2.41 0.09
CA VAL A 139 -17.40 -1.94 -0.90
C VAL A 139 -18.03 -2.19 -2.28
N ASP A 140 -18.11 -1.15 -3.10
CA ASP A 140 -18.63 -1.22 -4.46
C ASP A 140 -17.49 -0.90 -5.46
N PRO A 141 -16.87 -1.93 -6.07
CA PRO A 141 -15.81 -1.74 -7.06
C PRO A 141 -16.27 -1.16 -8.40
N ALA A 142 -17.58 -1.11 -8.69
CA ALA A 142 -18.10 -0.51 -9.92
C ALA A 142 -18.26 1.01 -9.75
N GLU A 143 -18.94 1.43 -8.69
CA GLU A 143 -19.20 2.85 -8.39
C GLU A 143 -18.03 3.55 -7.67
N ASN A 144 -16.94 2.84 -7.40
CA ASN A 144 -15.80 3.32 -6.61
C ASN A 144 -16.22 3.85 -5.22
N GLY A 145 -17.20 3.17 -4.60
CA GLY A 145 -17.76 3.52 -3.30
C GLY A 145 -17.30 2.62 -2.15
N VAL A 146 -17.14 3.19 -0.95
CA VAL A 146 -17.03 2.44 0.31
C VAL A 146 -17.97 3.08 1.32
N VAL A 147 -18.87 2.29 1.89
CA VAL A 147 -19.87 2.72 2.88
C VAL A 147 -19.67 1.93 4.17
N VAL A 148 -19.56 2.65 5.28
CA VAL A 148 -19.49 2.07 6.63
C VAL A 148 -20.83 2.32 7.32
N VAL A 149 -21.49 1.24 7.73
CA VAL A 149 -22.73 1.25 8.53
C VAL A 149 -22.35 0.90 9.97
N PRO A 150 -22.41 1.87 10.92
CA PRO A 150 -22.15 1.61 12.32
C PRO A 150 -23.03 0.48 12.84
N ARG A 151 -22.46 -0.47 13.59
CA ARG A 151 -23.16 -1.69 14.02
C ARG A 151 -24.48 -1.41 14.75
N ALA A 152 -24.51 -0.34 15.55
CA ALA A 152 -25.69 0.12 16.29
C ALA A 152 -26.76 0.80 15.42
N ARG A 153 -26.55 0.92 14.11
CA ARG A 153 -27.47 1.49 13.10
C ARG A 153 -27.85 0.52 11.99
N LEU A 154 -27.40 -0.74 12.08
CA LEU A 154 -27.63 -1.73 11.03
C LEU A 154 -29.13 -1.98 10.79
N ASP A 155 -29.90 -2.19 11.85
CA ASP A 155 -31.35 -2.42 11.76
C ASP A 155 -32.11 -1.18 11.26
N ASP A 156 -31.68 0.02 11.68
CA ASP A 156 -32.24 1.30 11.19
C ASP A 156 -32.05 1.42 9.66
N VAL A 157 -30.85 1.12 9.15
CA VAL A 157 -30.54 1.16 7.71
C VAL A 157 -31.30 0.07 6.95
N LEU A 158 -31.30 -1.17 7.44
CA LEU A 158 -32.02 -2.28 6.81
C LEU A 158 -33.53 -2.06 6.73
N GLY A 159 -34.12 -1.36 7.71
CA GLY A 159 -35.53 -0.95 7.68
C GLY A 159 -35.86 0.11 6.63
N LEU A 160 -34.90 0.99 6.29
CA LEU A 160 -35.07 2.06 5.31
C LEU A 160 -34.86 1.60 3.86
N LEU A 161 -33.89 0.71 3.60
CA LEU A 161 -33.47 0.33 2.24
C LEU A 161 -34.60 -0.08 1.28
N PRO A 162 -35.57 -0.95 1.66
CA PRO A 162 -36.67 -1.34 0.76
C PRO A 162 -37.55 -0.16 0.34
N GLY A 163 -37.65 0.86 1.19
CA GLY A 163 -38.39 2.08 0.93
C GLY A 163 -37.70 3.00 -0.07
N LEU A 164 -36.40 3.23 0.10
CA LEU A 164 -35.60 4.04 -0.83
C LEU A 164 -35.59 3.40 -2.23
N VAL A 165 -35.29 2.09 -2.32
CA VAL A 165 -35.29 1.36 -3.59
C VAL A 165 -36.66 1.44 -4.28
N SER A 166 -37.76 1.30 -3.52
CA SER A 166 -39.10 1.45 -4.09
C SER A 166 -39.42 2.87 -4.54
N ALA A 167 -38.87 3.91 -3.91
CA ALA A 167 -39.06 5.29 -4.33
C ALA A 167 -38.28 5.59 -5.62
N ASP A 168 -37.00 5.23 -5.68
CA ASP A 168 -36.15 5.40 -6.86
C ASP A 168 -36.71 4.65 -8.08
N GLU A 169 -37.25 3.44 -7.88
CA GLU A 169 -37.97 2.68 -8.92
C GLU A 169 -39.21 3.38 -9.47
N MET A 170 -39.95 4.14 -8.66
CA MET A 170 -41.16 4.86 -9.09
C MET A 170 -40.79 6.17 -9.79
N VAL A 171 -39.84 6.92 -9.22
CA VAL A 171 -39.32 8.16 -9.81
C VAL A 171 -38.71 7.91 -11.19
N LEU A 172 -37.85 6.89 -11.33
CA LEU A 172 -37.26 6.52 -12.62
C LEU A 172 -38.33 6.16 -13.65
N ARG A 173 -39.32 5.36 -13.25
CA ARG A 173 -40.42 4.87 -14.09
C ARG A 173 -41.33 5.99 -14.59
N ASP A 174 -41.56 7.04 -13.81
CA ASP A 174 -42.35 8.20 -14.24
C ASP A 174 -41.55 9.20 -15.09
N VAL A 175 -40.23 9.28 -14.89
CA VAL A 175 -39.32 9.99 -15.82
C VAL A 175 -39.25 9.25 -17.18
N GLU A 176 -39.14 7.92 -17.20
CA GLU A 176 -39.19 7.10 -18.42
C GLU A 176 -40.51 7.26 -19.21
N ARG A 177 -41.62 7.58 -18.52
CA ARG A 177 -42.92 7.88 -19.13
C ARG A 177 -43.02 9.30 -19.70
N GLY A 178 -41.97 10.12 -19.54
CA GLY A 178 -41.94 11.51 -19.98
C GLY A 178 -42.49 12.52 -18.96
N GLY A 179 -42.66 12.13 -17.69
CA GLY A 179 -42.84 13.07 -16.59
C GLY A 179 -41.56 13.88 -16.33
N SER A 180 -41.68 15.06 -15.71
CA SER A 180 -40.48 15.79 -15.29
C SER A 180 -39.91 15.18 -14.01
N VAL A 181 -38.59 15.23 -13.85
CA VAL A 181 -37.90 14.77 -12.63
C VAL A 181 -38.47 15.46 -11.38
N LYS A 182 -38.86 16.73 -11.49
CA LYS A 182 -39.50 17.45 -10.38
C LYS A 182 -40.86 16.86 -10.03
N ASP A 183 -41.73 16.63 -11.02
CA ASP A 183 -43.06 16.08 -10.77
C ASP A 183 -42.95 14.65 -10.20
N ALA A 184 -41.98 13.85 -10.65
CA ALA A 184 -41.73 12.51 -10.12
C ALA A 184 -41.40 12.55 -8.61
N PHE A 185 -40.38 13.33 -8.20
CA PHE A 185 -40.02 13.47 -6.78
C PHE A 185 -41.10 14.18 -5.93
N ASP A 186 -41.89 15.10 -6.50
CA ASP A 186 -43.00 15.76 -5.80
C ASP A 186 -44.20 14.81 -5.58
N ASN A 187 -44.42 13.83 -6.47
CA ASN A 187 -45.51 12.86 -6.37
C ASN A 187 -45.14 11.64 -5.52
N ASP A 188 -43.91 11.12 -5.65
CA ASP A 188 -43.46 9.91 -4.95
C ASP A 188 -42.98 10.17 -3.52
N VAL A 189 -43.95 10.43 -2.63
CA VAL A 189 -44.00 9.83 -1.27
C VAL A 189 -42.86 10.22 -0.29
N TRP A 190 -41.95 11.14 -0.64
CA TRP A 190 -40.82 11.57 0.20
C TRP A 190 -41.24 12.07 1.60
N ASP A 191 -42.41 12.71 1.70
CA ASP A 191 -43.03 13.15 2.97
C ASP A 191 -43.36 11.99 3.92
N THR A 192 -43.62 10.78 3.39
CA THR A 192 -43.94 9.58 4.20
C THR A 192 -42.69 8.90 4.75
N PHE A 193 -41.54 9.04 4.07
CA PHE A 193 -40.25 8.58 4.60
C PHE A 193 -39.61 9.58 5.56
N SER A 194 -39.92 10.87 5.41
CA SER A 194 -39.40 11.94 6.29
C SER A 194 -39.97 11.92 7.71
N HIS A 195 -41.07 11.19 7.94
CA HIS A 195 -41.77 11.10 9.23
C HIS A 195 -42.18 9.65 9.58
N PRO A 196 -41.38 8.91 10.35
CA PRO A 196 -41.80 7.61 10.89
C PRO A 196 -43.00 7.75 11.84
N SER A 197 -43.81 6.68 11.95
CA SER A 197 -45.04 6.69 12.77
C SER A 197 -44.76 7.09 14.22
N PRO A 198 -45.61 7.90 14.88
CA PRO A 198 -45.43 8.31 16.28
C PRO A 198 -45.39 7.15 17.29
N ASP A 199 -45.73 5.92 16.88
CA ASP A 199 -45.62 4.70 17.69
C ASP A 199 -44.17 4.27 17.96
N ALA A 200 -43.17 4.86 17.28
CA ALA A 200 -41.74 4.58 17.49
C ALA A 200 -41.11 5.35 18.67
N GLU A 201 -41.76 6.41 19.18
CA GLU A 201 -41.27 7.24 20.30
C GLU A 201 -41.44 6.55 21.67
N ALA A 202 -40.73 5.42 21.87
CA ALA A 202 -40.86 4.57 23.06
C ALA A 202 -39.57 4.34 23.87
N SER A 203 -38.39 4.81 23.43
CA SER A 203 -37.18 4.86 24.27
C SER A 203 -36.07 5.77 23.74
N GLY A 204 -35.41 6.53 24.64
CA GLY A 204 -34.12 7.21 24.39
C GLY A 204 -34.22 8.72 24.11
N GLN A 205 -33.65 9.54 25.01
CA GLN A 205 -33.63 11.00 24.87
C GLN A 205 -32.35 11.54 24.24
N GLY A 206 -32.50 12.50 23.31
CA GLY A 206 -31.62 13.68 23.23
C GLY A 206 -30.50 13.67 22.18
N GLY A 207 -30.61 14.55 21.18
CA GLY A 207 -29.53 14.81 20.22
C GLY A 207 -29.94 15.62 18.99
N GLN A 208 -30.29 16.90 19.15
CA GLN A 208 -30.56 17.78 18.00
C GLN A 208 -29.26 18.14 17.26
N ALA A 209 -29.05 17.59 16.06
CA ALA A 209 -28.05 18.05 15.12
C ALA A 209 -28.74 18.75 13.93
N SER A 210 -28.52 20.06 13.77
CA SER A 210 -29.12 20.82 12.68
C SER A 210 -28.42 20.47 11.36
N THR A 211 -29.14 19.83 10.45
CA THR A 211 -28.65 19.57 9.09
C THR A 211 -28.40 20.87 8.33
N LYS A 212 -27.33 20.88 7.54
CA LYS A 212 -27.09 21.88 6.48
C LYS A 212 -26.68 21.14 5.21
N THR A 213 -27.45 21.38 4.15
CA THR A 213 -27.14 20.94 2.79
C THR A 213 -25.83 21.57 2.32
N PRO A 214 -25.00 20.77 1.65
CA PRO A 214 -24.57 21.14 0.30
C PRO A 214 -24.75 19.96 -0.68
N ALA A 215 -24.74 20.15 -2.00
CA ALA A 215 -25.13 21.28 -2.84
C ALA A 215 -25.10 20.73 -4.28
N SER A 216 -26.22 20.77 -5.02
CA SER A 216 -26.21 20.34 -6.42
C SER A 216 -25.56 21.41 -7.31
N GLY A 217 -24.73 20.97 -8.25
CA GLY A 217 -24.01 21.79 -9.23
C GLY A 217 -23.49 20.88 -10.35
N THR A 218 -24.31 20.62 -11.39
CA THR A 218 -24.34 21.39 -12.66
C THR A 218 -23.11 21.14 -13.54
N ASP A 219 -23.32 20.38 -14.59
CA ASP A 219 -22.36 20.11 -15.66
C ASP A 219 -22.14 21.36 -16.55
N GLU A 220 -20.89 21.65 -16.89
CA GLU A 220 -20.53 22.35 -18.13
C GLU A 220 -19.46 21.52 -18.86
N GLU A 221 -19.79 21.02 -20.05
CA GLU A 221 -18.80 20.40 -20.95
C GLU A 221 -17.87 21.46 -21.55
N SER A 222 -16.60 21.10 -21.73
CA SER A 222 -15.77 21.68 -22.79
C SER A 222 -14.75 20.65 -23.27
N SER A 223 -14.55 20.56 -24.59
CA SER A 223 -14.04 19.35 -25.25
C SER A 223 -12.82 19.57 -26.15
N SER A 224 -11.89 18.60 -26.10
CA SER A 224 -10.92 18.22 -27.15
C SER A 224 -10.28 16.90 -26.72
N GLU A 225 -10.45 15.76 -27.41
CA GLU A 225 -9.73 15.37 -28.66
C GLU A 225 -8.19 15.36 -28.51
N LYS A 226 -7.37 14.39 -28.95
CA LYS A 226 -7.46 13.13 -29.78
C LYS A 226 -6.11 12.36 -29.62
N ASP A 227 -5.73 11.19 -30.17
CA ASP A 227 -6.19 10.11 -31.10
C ASP A 227 -5.16 8.93 -30.94
N VAL A 228 -5.26 7.66 -31.37
CA VAL A 228 -6.33 6.76 -31.90
C VAL A 228 -5.81 5.29 -31.93
N ASN A 229 -6.72 4.29 -31.94
CA ASN A 229 -6.52 2.84 -32.23
C ASN A 229 -5.71 1.96 -31.23
N LYS A 230 -5.98 0.66 -30.99
CA LYS A 230 -6.81 -0.43 -31.60
C LYS A 230 -6.09 -1.42 -32.55
N SER A 231 -5.96 -2.67 -32.05
CA SER A 231 -6.01 -3.99 -32.72
C SER A 231 -6.57 -4.96 -31.66
N ASP A 232 -7.62 -5.76 -31.85
CA ASP A 232 -7.74 -7.01 -32.65
C ASP A 232 -6.82 -8.16 -32.17
N ALA A 233 -7.24 -9.44 -32.00
CA ALA A 233 -8.58 -10.07 -31.87
C ALA A 233 -8.40 -11.58 -31.52
N LYS A 234 -9.37 -12.22 -30.80
CA LYS A 234 -9.63 -13.70 -30.65
C LYS A 234 -8.44 -14.64 -30.31
N GLY A 235 -8.49 -15.57 -29.36
CA GLY A 235 -9.60 -16.20 -28.63
C GLY A 235 -9.77 -17.67 -29.05
N ASP A 236 -9.61 -18.63 -28.13
CA ASP A 236 -9.88 -20.07 -28.30
C ASP A 236 -10.24 -20.75 -26.96
N ASP A 237 -10.62 -22.03 -26.98
CA ASP A 237 -11.40 -22.76 -25.96
C ASP A 237 -10.61 -23.76 -25.06
N GLY A 238 -11.24 -24.12 -23.92
CA GLY A 238 -11.14 -25.46 -23.30
C GLY A 238 -10.06 -25.72 -22.24
N GLY A 239 -10.38 -26.55 -21.22
CA GLY A 239 -9.36 -27.16 -20.36
C GLY A 239 -9.65 -27.43 -18.87
N GLU A 240 -10.88 -27.77 -18.45
CA GLU A 240 -11.15 -28.10 -17.03
C GLU A 240 -10.61 -29.48 -16.62
N GLN A 241 -9.69 -29.55 -15.65
CA GLN A 241 -9.46 -30.63 -14.66
C GLN A 241 -8.25 -30.28 -13.76
N GLY A 242 -8.16 -30.67 -12.48
CA GLY A 242 -9.15 -31.41 -11.68
C GLY A 242 -8.55 -32.54 -10.83
N HIS A 243 -7.66 -32.24 -9.85
CA HIS A 243 -7.25 -33.25 -8.87
C HIS A 243 -6.94 -32.72 -7.46
N LYS A 244 -7.24 -33.55 -6.45
CA LYS A 244 -7.09 -33.34 -5.00
C LYS A 244 -7.07 -34.74 -4.32
N PRO A 245 -6.70 -34.90 -3.03
CA PRO A 245 -5.32 -35.09 -2.58
C PRO A 245 -5.08 -36.43 -1.84
N SER A 246 -3.81 -36.82 -1.69
CA SER A 246 -3.28 -37.67 -0.60
C SER A 246 -1.75 -37.48 -0.59
N GLY A 247 -1.01 -37.53 0.54
CA GLY A 247 -1.41 -37.74 1.94
C GLY A 247 -0.78 -39.01 2.51
N GLY A 248 0.17 -38.87 3.43
CA GLY A 248 0.91 -39.94 4.09
C GLY A 248 2.38 -39.56 4.32
N ASP A 249 2.80 -39.58 5.58
CA ASP A 249 4.08 -39.09 6.10
C ASP A 249 5.28 -39.99 5.75
N ASP A 250 6.48 -39.42 5.69
CA ASP A 250 7.71 -39.91 6.34
C ASP A 250 8.73 -38.74 6.44
N GLU A 251 9.54 -38.73 7.50
CA GLU A 251 10.48 -37.63 7.82
C GLU A 251 11.91 -37.95 7.35
N GLU A 252 12.44 -37.18 6.40
CA GLU A 252 13.90 -37.04 6.18
C GLU A 252 14.25 -35.55 6.16
N GLU A 253 15.05 -35.09 7.14
CA GLU A 253 15.62 -33.74 7.14
C GLU A 253 16.77 -33.68 6.13
N GLU A 254 16.45 -33.38 4.87
CA GLU A 254 17.47 -32.93 3.91
C GLU A 254 17.99 -31.56 4.39
N GLU A 255 19.28 -31.49 4.74
CA GLU A 255 19.98 -30.21 4.89
C GLU A 255 20.05 -29.57 3.50
N GLU A 256 19.07 -28.71 3.17
CA GLU A 256 19.10 -27.90 1.95
C GLU A 256 20.40 -27.07 1.95
N GLU A 257 21.35 -27.43 1.07
CA GLU A 257 22.49 -26.56 0.76
C GLU A 257 21.91 -25.29 0.13
N GLU A 258 21.80 -24.21 0.92
CA GLU A 258 21.36 -22.90 0.44
C GLU A 258 22.21 -22.50 -0.77
N GLU A 259 21.66 -22.56 -1.98
CA GLU A 259 22.36 -22.12 -3.19
C GLU A 259 22.73 -20.64 -3.02
N GLU A 260 24.01 -20.37 -2.72
CA GLU A 260 24.48 -19.01 -2.43
C GLU A 260 24.17 -18.11 -3.62
N THR A 261 23.20 -17.21 -3.44
CA THR A 261 22.61 -16.43 -4.53
C THR A 261 23.58 -15.33 -4.99
N VAL A 262 24.53 -15.72 -5.85
CA VAL A 262 25.67 -14.92 -6.29
C VAL A 262 25.22 -13.54 -6.79
N ASP A 263 25.66 -12.49 -6.10
CA ASP A 263 25.26 -11.11 -6.41
C ASP A 263 25.59 -10.77 -7.88
N PRO A 264 24.58 -10.47 -8.73
CA PRO A 264 24.82 -10.06 -10.11
C PRO A 264 25.71 -8.83 -10.23
N LYS A 265 25.75 -7.96 -9.21
CA LYS A 265 26.64 -6.79 -9.16
C LYS A 265 28.09 -7.17 -9.41
N ASP A 266 28.61 -8.18 -8.70
CA ASP A 266 30.05 -8.48 -8.72
C ASP A 266 30.46 -9.11 -10.05
N GLN A 267 29.60 -9.96 -10.63
CA GLN A 267 29.76 -10.47 -11.99
C GLN A 267 29.81 -9.32 -13.01
N LEU A 268 28.85 -8.38 -12.91
CA LEU A 268 28.76 -7.22 -13.80
C LEU A 268 29.93 -6.24 -13.64
N GLU A 269 30.48 -6.09 -12.43
CA GLU A 269 31.67 -5.27 -12.17
C GLU A 269 32.94 -5.92 -12.76
N GLU A 270 33.13 -7.24 -12.67
CA GLU A 270 34.26 -7.93 -13.34
C GLU A 270 34.18 -7.88 -14.89
N GLU A 271 32.99 -8.08 -15.47
CA GLU A 271 32.76 -7.81 -16.90
C GLU A 271 33.16 -6.38 -17.27
N CYS A 272 32.80 -5.41 -16.41
CA CYS A 272 33.03 -4.00 -16.66
C CYS A 272 34.50 -3.59 -16.49
N LYS A 273 35.23 -4.15 -15.52
CA LYS A 273 36.71 -4.01 -15.39
C LYS A 273 37.41 -4.47 -16.67
N SER A 274 36.92 -5.57 -17.26
CA SER A 274 37.44 -6.14 -18.51
C SER A 274 36.89 -5.50 -19.79
N SER A 275 36.03 -4.47 -19.67
CA SER A 275 35.38 -3.84 -20.81
C SER A 275 36.28 -2.85 -21.56
N LYS A 276 35.96 -2.61 -22.85
CA LYS A 276 36.61 -1.56 -23.65
C LYS A 276 36.47 -0.15 -23.07
N GLY A 277 35.46 0.11 -22.23
CA GLY A 277 35.26 1.39 -21.57
C GLY A 277 36.26 1.62 -20.44
N CYS A 278 36.55 0.58 -19.65
CA CYS A 278 37.47 0.66 -18.51
C CYS A 278 38.91 0.24 -18.83
N ALA A 279 39.19 -0.24 -20.04
CA ALA A 279 40.53 -0.62 -20.50
C ALA A 279 41.66 0.41 -20.17
N PRO A 280 41.46 1.75 -20.23
CA PRO A 280 42.50 2.70 -19.81
C PRO A 280 42.76 2.68 -18.29
N ALA A 281 41.70 2.66 -17.47
CA ALA A 281 41.82 2.58 -16.02
C ALA A 281 42.40 1.22 -15.58
N LYS A 282 42.00 0.14 -16.27
CA LYS A 282 42.56 -1.20 -16.05
C LYS A 282 44.05 -1.23 -16.40
N HIS A 283 44.47 -0.65 -17.53
CA HIS A 283 45.90 -0.58 -17.89
C HIS A 283 46.73 0.11 -16.81
N HIS A 284 46.26 1.25 -16.27
CA HIS A 284 47.01 1.95 -15.20
C HIS A 284 47.08 1.13 -13.91
N PHE A 285 45.98 0.46 -13.52
CA PHE A 285 45.99 -0.44 -12.36
C PHE A 285 46.88 -1.67 -12.54
N ASP A 286 46.82 -2.31 -13.71
CA ASP A 286 47.65 -3.48 -14.05
C ASP A 286 49.15 -3.07 -14.07
N GLU A 287 49.50 -1.94 -14.70
CA GLU A 287 50.86 -1.39 -14.75
C GLU A 287 51.41 -1.05 -13.35
N CYS A 288 50.59 -0.44 -12.49
CA CYS A 288 50.98 -0.20 -11.10
C CYS A 288 51.17 -1.54 -10.35
N THR A 289 50.28 -2.51 -10.55
CA THR A 289 50.32 -3.82 -9.87
C THR A 289 51.60 -4.58 -10.23
N GLU A 290 52.03 -4.57 -11.50
CA GLU A 290 53.33 -5.10 -11.92
C GLU A 290 54.49 -4.37 -11.23
N ARG A 291 54.46 -3.02 -11.20
CA ARG A 291 55.52 -2.19 -10.61
C ARG A 291 55.65 -2.34 -9.09
N VAL A 292 54.54 -2.51 -8.37
CA VAL A 292 54.51 -2.79 -6.92
C VAL A 292 54.97 -4.21 -6.61
N THR A 293 54.49 -5.20 -7.36
CA THR A 293 54.88 -6.61 -7.19
C THR A 293 56.38 -6.79 -7.37
N GLY A 294 56.96 -6.25 -8.46
CA GLY A 294 58.40 -6.34 -8.72
C GLY A 294 59.28 -5.70 -7.62
N GLN A 295 58.81 -4.65 -6.95
CA GLN A 295 59.52 -4.05 -5.81
C GLN A 295 59.44 -4.91 -4.55
N ILE A 296 58.32 -5.59 -4.31
CA ILE A 296 58.19 -6.53 -3.19
C ILE A 296 59.15 -7.72 -3.41
N GLU A 297 59.26 -8.22 -4.63
CA GLU A 297 60.19 -9.30 -4.99
C GLU A 297 61.68 -8.88 -4.92
N SER A 298 62.03 -7.65 -5.33
CA SER A 298 63.44 -7.19 -5.35
C SER A 298 63.95 -6.65 -4.01
N ASP A 299 63.15 -5.83 -3.32
CA ASP A 299 63.56 -5.03 -2.16
C ASP A 299 62.94 -5.54 -0.85
N GLY A 300 62.05 -6.54 -0.93
CA GLY A 300 61.24 -7.03 0.19
C GLY A 300 60.11 -6.07 0.60
N LYS A 301 59.90 -4.97 -0.15
CA LYS A 301 58.87 -3.95 0.09
C LYS A 301 58.70 -3.01 -1.11
N ALA A 302 57.46 -2.57 -1.34
CA ALA A 302 57.18 -1.49 -2.28
C ALA A 302 57.50 -0.10 -1.71
N LYS A 303 57.61 0.90 -2.60
CA LYS A 303 57.78 2.33 -2.27
C LYS A 303 56.54 3.17 -2.61
N GLU A 304 55.54 2.54 -3.22
CA GLU A 304 54.25 3.08 -3.67
C GLU A 304 53.17 1.99 -3.46
N ASP A 305 51.91 2.37 -3.62
CA ASP A 305 50.77 1.45 -3.69
C ASP A 305 49.87 1.85 -4.89
N CYS A 306 48.86 1.03 -5.20
CA CYS A 306 47.99 1.21 -6.36
C CYS A 306 46.55 1.61 -5.97
N VAL A 307 46.37 2.29 -4.83
CA VAL A 307 45.04 2.61 -4.31
C VAL A 307 44.32 3.64 -5.19
N GLU A 308 45.04 4.60 -5.80
CA GLU A 308 44.46 5.60 -6.70
C GLU A 308 43.98 4.96 -8.01
N GLU A 309 44.82 4.14 -8.66
CA GLU A 309 44.45 3.40 -9.87
C GLU A 309 43.35 2.36 -9.60
N PHE A 310 43.34 1.72 -8.42
CA PHE A 310 42.25 0.85 -7.99
C PHE A 310 40.93 1.61 -7.90
N PHE A 311 40.89 2.80 -7.27
CA PHE A 311 39.68 3.62 -7.22
C PHE A 311 39.24 4.11 -8.61
N HIS A 312 40.17 4.39 -9.54
CA HIS A 312 39.82 4.70 -10.93
C HIS A 312 39.20 3.50 -11.66
N LEU A 313 39.76 2.30 -11.51
CA LEU A 313 39.21 1.07 -12.09
C LEU A 313 37.85 0.72 -11.47
N ALA A 314 37.73 0.79 -10.14
CA ALA A 314 36.49 0.51 -9.41
C ALA A 314 35.37 1.49 -9.79
N HIS A 315 35.62 2.80 -9.77
CA HIS A 315 34.62 3.78 -10.22
C HIS A 315 34.22 3.57 -11.68
N CYS A 316 35.14 3.17 -12.58
CA CYS A 316 34.76 2.84 -13.94
C CYS A 316 33.87 1.58 -14.00
N ALA A 317 34.24 0.53 -13.24
CA ALA A 317 33.50 -0.71 -13.17
C ALA A 317 32.07 -0.50 -12.67
N THR A 318 31.89 0.15 -11.52
CA THR A 318 30.58 0.43 -10.93
C THR A 318 29.72 1.32 -11.84
N ASN A 319 30.27 2.36 -12.46
CA ASN A 319 29.52 3.20 -13.42
C ASN A 319 29.08 2.44 -14.68
N CYS A 320 29.84 1.43 -15.10
CA CYS A 320 29.47 0.53 -16.20
C CYS A 320 28.47 -0.56 -15.78
N ALA A 321 28.58 -1.07 -14.54
CA ALA A 321 27.75 -2.15 -14.02
C ALA A 321 26.36 -1.66 -13.57
N ALA A 322 26.28 -0.52 -12.88
CA ALA A 322 25.03 0.04 -12.35
C ALA A 322 23.86 0.08 -13.37
N PRO A 323 24.00 0.63 -14.59
CA PRO A 323 22.89 0.65 -15.56
C PRO A 323 22.52 -0.74 -16.10
N LYS A 324 23.43 -1.73 -16.06
CA LYS A 324 23.11 -3.14 -16.36
C LYS A 324 22.33 -3.78 -15.21
N LEU A 325 22.78 -3.58 -13.98
CA LEU A 325 22.16 -4.11 -12.76
C LEU A 325 20.72 -3.57 -12.60
N PHE A 326 20.53 -2.26 -12.77
CA PHE A 326 19.20 -1.63 -12.81
C PHE A 326 18.34 -2.01 -14.03
N ALA A 327 18.86 -2.79 -14.98
CA ALA A 327 18.07 -3.40 -16.05
C ALA A 327 17.67 -4.85 -15.76
N GLN A 328 18.36 -5.53 -14.83
CA GLN A 328 18.03 -6.87 -14.33
C GLN A 328 17.07 -6.83 -13.14
N LEU A 329 17.19 -5.81 -12.27
CA LEU A 329 16.37 -5.61 -11.07
C LEU A 329 15.05 -4.85 -11.38
N LYS A 330 14.24 -5.35 -12.32
CA LYS A 330 13.00 -4.71 -12.81
C LYS A 330 11.81 -5.66 -12.84
#